data_AF-A0A7S2LLY4-F1
#
_entry.id   AF-A0A7S2LLY4-F1
#
_cell.length_a   1.000
_cell.length_b   1.000
_cell.length_c   1.000
_cell.angle_alpha   90.00
_cell.angle_beta   90.00
_cell.angle_gamma   90.00
#
_symmetry.space_group_name_H-M   'P 1'
#
loop_
_entity.id
_entity.type
_entity.pdbx_description
1 polymer ?
#
loop_
_entity_poly.entity_id
_entity_poly.type
_entity_poly.pdbx_seq_one_letter_code
_entity_poly.pdbx_strand_id
1 'polypeptide(L)'
;MSTESNEAVDTMLLCCAACGIVEVDDIKLRECADCDLVRYCSDACQREHKSQHEEACKKRAAELRDEILFMQPENTHLGDCPICMIPLPIDQKKSTMHSCCSKVICKGCNHANKMREAEGRIEQSCPFCRKPTVATDEECDKQRMKRIEANDQAAMCAEGVQQSKKGDYIRAFQYFTKAAELGNVDAHYQLAVMYDDGHGVEKDKGKEIYHLEEAAIGGHPDARFNLGCEEEENGNIEKAVKHWIISATQGHDKSIKALMGYFKEGFVSKDDLAAALRAHQAAVDATKSPQREAAEEYARRK
;
A
#
# COMPACT_ATOMS: atom_id res chain seq x y z
N MET A 1 -61.72 -12.79 -1.10
CA MET A 1 -61.61 -12.65 0.36
C MET A 1 -60.15 -12.64 0.70
N SER A 2 -59.78 -11.57 1.38
CA SER A 2 -58.53 -11.14 1.99
C SER A 2 -57.46 -12.20 2.24
N THR A 3 -56.22 -11.86 1.88
CA THR A 3 -55.11 -11.85 2.83
C THR A 3 -54.21 -10.67 2.51
N GLU A 4 -54.22 -9.69 3.41
CA GLU A 4 -53.19 -8.68 3.57
C GLU A 4 -51.86 -9.36 3.85
N SER A 5 -50.77 -8.88 3.24
CA SER A 5 -49.44 -9.00 3.82
C SER A 5 -48.73 -7.67 3.66
N ASN A 6 -48.64 -7.05 4.83
CA ASN A 6 -47.96 -5.83 5.21
C ASN A 6 -46.48 -5.84 4.75
N GLU A 7 -46.17 -5.19 3.63
CA GLU A 7 -44.80 -4.76 3.32
C GLU A 7 -44.58 -3.40 3.97
N ALA A 8 -44.18 -3.42 5.25
CA ALA A 8 -43.53 -2.28 5.87
C ALA A 8 -42.16 -2.11 5.21
N VAL A 9 -42.13 -1.38 4.10
CA VAL A 9 -40.89 -0.86 3.52
C VAL A 9 -40.33 0.11 4.56
N ASP A 10 -39.28 -0.34 5.25
CA ASP A 10 -38.47 0.44 6.18
C ASP A 10 -37.86 1.62 5.41
N THR A 11 -38.66 2.67 5.26
CA THR A 11 -38.24 3.94 4.71
C THR A 11 -37.48 4.60 5.84
N MET A 12 -36.21 4.23 5.97
CA MET A 12 -35.25 4.82 6.91
C MET A 12 -35.37 6.35 6.82
N LEU A 13 -36.10 6.94 7.75
CA LEU A 13 -36.39 8.37 7.75
C LEU A 13 -35.03 9.09 7.86
N LEU A 14 -34.62 9.79 6.81
CA LEU A 14 -33.38 10.57 6.77
C LEU A 14 -33.53 11.77 7.72
N CYS A 15 -33.32 11.56 9.02
CA CYS A 15 -33.46 12.60 10.03
C CYS A 15 -32.16 12.89 10.77
N CYS A 16 -32.02 14.12 11.24
CA CYS A 16 -30.92 14.52 12.11
C CYS A 16 -30.96 13.72 13.40
N ALA A 17 -29.84 13.07 13.76
CA ALA A 17 -29.77 12.23 14.95
C ALA A 17 -29.93 12.99 16.27
N ALA A 18 -29.71 14.31 16.28
CA ALA A 18 -29.87 15.13 17.49
C ALA A 18 -31.28 15.71 17.65
N CYS A 19 -31.82 16.34 16.60
CA CYS A 19 -33.08 17.10 16.69
C CYS A 19 -34.26 16.47 15.94
N GLY A 20 -34.05 15.34 15.25
CA GLY A 20 -35.09 14.62 14.53
C GLY A 20 -35.59 15.32 13.26
N ILE A 21 -34.99 16.44 12.83
CA ILE A 21 -35.42 17.14 11.62
C ILE A 21 -35.16 16.27 10.39
N VAL A 22 -36.17 16.14 9.53
CA VAL A 22 -36.11 15.31 8.32
C VAL A 22 -35.40 16.07 7.20
N GLU A 23 -34.63 15.35 6.39
CA GLU A 23 -34.09 15.84 5.13
C GLU A 23 -35.25 16.10 4.16
N VAL A 24 -35.46 17.37 3.85
CA VAL A 24 -36.45 17.88 2.90
C VAL A 24 -35.74 18.91 2.02
N ASP A 25 -36.33 19.32 0.90
CA ASP A 25 -35.65 20.09 -0.17
C ASP A 25 -34.73 21.26 0.28
N ASP A 26 -35.03 21.91 1.41
CA ASP A 26 -34.27 23.03 1.98
C ASP A 26 -33.24 22.65 3.08
N ILE A 27 -33.22 21.40 3.54
CA ILE A 27 -32.38 20.93 4.65
C ILE A 27 -31.54 19.75 4.15
N LYS A 28 -30.23 19.96 4.04
CA LYS A 28 -29.27 18.89 3.75
C LYS A 28 -28.64 18.38 5.03
N LEU A 29 -28.73 17.07 5.26
CA LEU A 29 -28.04 16.44 6.38
C LEU A 29 -26.63 16.03 5.96
N ARG A 30 -25.67 16.15 6.88
CA ARG A 30 -24.29 15.69 6.69
C ARG A 30 -24.04 14.44 7.51
N GLU A 31 -23.48 13.42 6.89
CA GLU A 31 -23.07 12.19 7.57
C GLU A 31 -21.94 12.46 8.57
N CYS A 32 -21.89 11.65 9.64
CA CYS A 32 -20.78 11.67 10.57
C CYS A 32 -19.52 11.18 9.85
N ALA A 33 -18.54 12.07 9.68
CA ALA A 33 -17.32 11.80 8.90
C ALA A 33 -16.48 10.60 9.36
N ASP A 34 -16.71 10.10 10.57
CA ASP A 34 -15.97 8.98 11.15
C ASP A 34 -16.66 7.62 10.95
N CYS A 35 -17.99 7.58 10.81
CA CYS A 35 -18.74 6.32 10.89
C CYS A 35 -19.93 6.15 9.93
N ASP A 36 -20.38 7.22 9.28
CA ASP A 36 -21.51 7.23 8.34
C ASP A 36 -22.86 6.69 8.89
N LEU A 37 -22.97 6.40 10.19
CA LEU A 37 -24.21 5.86 10.81
C LEU A 37 -25.32 6.89 10.97
N VAL A 38 -24.94 8.14 11.22
CA VAL A 38 -25.84 9.20 11.65
C VAL A 38 -25.60 10.44 10.82
N ARG A 39 -26.66 11.23 10.67
CA ARG A 39 -26.62 12.48 9.93
C ARG A 39 -27.00 13.67 10.80
N TYR A 40 -26.45 14.84 10.50
CA TYR A 40 -26.65 16.07 11.26
C TYR A 40 -27.02 17.23 10.35
N CYS A 41 -28.02 18.02 10.75
CA CYS A 41 -28.36 19.26 10.05
C CYS A 41 -27.40 20.41 10.35
N SER A 42 -26.57 20.31 11.39
CA SER A 42 -25.64 21.36 11.81
C SER A 42 -24.50 20.82 12.69
N ASP A 43 -23.40 21.58 12.80
CA ASP A 43 -22.29 21.26 13.73
C ASP A 43 -22.75 21.31 15.20
N ALA A 44 -23.79 22.10 15.50
CA ALA A 44 -24.35 22.19 16.84
C ALA A 44 -25.00 20.85 17.24
N CYS A 45 -25.84 20.30 16.35
CA CYS A 45 -26.45 18.99 16.54
C CYS A 45 -25.41 17.87 16.66
N GLN A 46 -24.34 17.92 15.85
CA GLN A 46 -23.25 16.95 15.97
C GLN A 46 -22.56 17.02 17.34
N ARG A 47 -22.27 18.23 17.85
CA ARG A 47 -21.64 18.39 19.17
C ARG A 47 -22.54 17.92 20.31
N GLU A 48 -23.85 18.19 20.21
CA GLU A 48 -24.83 17.79 21.22
C GLU A 48 -25.01 16.27 21.29
N HIS A 49 -25.04 15.60 20.14
CA HIS A 49 -25.21 14.16 20.05
C HIS A 49 -23.90 13.38 20.27
N LYS A 50 -22.73 14.04 20.21
CA LYS A 50 -21.41 13.40 20.27
C LYS A 50 -21.27 12.39 21.42
N SER A 51 -21.66 12.75 22.64
CA SER A 51 -21.52 11.88 23.82
C SER A 51 -22.45 10.67 23.79
N GLN A 52 -23.62 10.78 23.15
CA GLN A 52 -24.58 9.69 23.00
C GLN A 52 -24.14 8.69 21.92
N HIS A 53 -23.39 9.19 20.94
CA HIS A 53 -22.96 8.44 19.77
C HIS A 53 -21.53 7.93 19.85
N GLU A 54 -20.69 8.44 20.75
CA GLU A 54 -19.24 8.24 20.74
C GLU A 54 -18.82 6.77 20.66
N GLU A 55 -19.39 5.90 21.48
CA GLU A 55 -19.08 4.46 21.48
C GLU A 55 -19.50 3.78 20.17
N ALA A 56 -20.72 4.05 19.71
CA ALA A 56 -21.23 3.51 18.44
C ALA A 56 -20.41 4.02 17.24
N CYS A 57 -20.01 5.29 17.27
CA CYS A 57 -19.17 5.94 16.28
C CYS A 57 -17.80 5.26 16.21
N LYS A 58 -17.12 5.10 17.35
CA LYS A 58 -15.81 4.43 17.42
C LYS A 58 -15.87 2.99 16.91
N LYS A 59 -16.91 2.25 17.33
CA LYS A 59 -17.11 0.87 16.89
C LYS A 59 -17.26 0.80 15.37
N ARG A 60 -18.13 1.63 14.80
CA ARG A 60 -18.35 1.62 13.34
C ARG A 60 -17.16 2.17 12.56
N ALA A 61 -16.45 3.17 13.07
CA ALA A 61 -15.20 3.65 12.47
C ALA A 61 -14.16 2.51 12.39
N ALA A 62 -14.04 1.70 13.46
CA ALA A 62 -13.17 0.53 13.46
C ALA A 62 -13.63 -0.55 12.47
N GLU A 63 -14.94 -0.81 12.37
CA GLU A 63 -15.49 -1.73 11.36
C GLU A 63 -15.20 -1.27 9.93
N LEU A 64 -15.44 0.01 9.61
CA LEU A 64 -15.14 0.60 8.31
C LEU A 64 -13.64 0.54 8.01
N ARG A 65 -12.80 0.78 9.01
CA ARG A 65 -11.35 0.66 8.85
C ARG A 65 -10.94 -0.79 8.59
N ASP A 66 -11.49 -1.76 9.30
CA ASP A 66 -11.27 -3.19 9.05
C ASP A 66 -11.76 -3.60 7.65
N GLU A 67 -12.92 -3.10 7.19
CA GLU A 67 -13.44 -3.33 5.84
C GLU A 67 -12.45 -2.85 4.76
N ILE A 68 -11.90 -1.63 4.91
CA ILE A 68 -10.87 -1.08 4.01
C ILE A 68 -9.57 -1.89 4.12
N LEU A 69 -9.17 -2.23 5.34
CA LEU A 69 -7.92 -2.92 5.61
C LEU A 69 -7.92 -4.31 4.97
N PHE A 70 -9.01 -5.06 5.02
CA PHE A 70 -9.09 -6.42 4.47
C PHE A 70 -9.59 -6.47 3.02
N MET A 71 -9.80 -5.33 2.36
CA MET A 71 -10.06 -5.27 0.93
C MET A 71 -8.83 -5.77 0.16
N GLN A 72 -9.03 -6.73 -0.75
CA GLN A 72 -7.94 -7.23 -1.60
C GLN A 72 -7.58 -6.17 -2.64
N PRO A 73 -6.32 -5.70 -2.69
CA PRO A 73 -5.89 -4.79 -3.74
C PRO A 73 -5.69 -5.57 -5.06
N GLU A 74 -6.02 -4.94 -6.18
CA GLU A 74 -5.92 -5.57 -7.51
C GLU A 74 -4.47 -5.91 -7.89
N ASN A 75 -3.53 -5.06 -7.47
CA ASN A 75 -2.09 -5.18 -7.72
C ASN A 75 -1.29 -4.74 -6.49
N THR A 76 0.02 -4.99 -6.50
CA THR A 76 0.92 -4.40 -5.50
C THR A 76 1.11 -2.91 -5.74
N HIS A 77 1.52 -2.18 -4.70
CA HIS A 77 1.88 -0.76 -4.76
C HIS A 77 2.95 -0.41 -5.81
N LEU A 78 3.74 -1.39 -6.26
CA LEU A 78 4.76 -1.19 -7.30
C LEU A 78 4.12 -0.92 -8.67
N GLY A 79 2.91 -1.43 -8.91
CA GLY A 79 2.20 -1.32 -10.18
C GLY A 79 2.92 -1.99 -11.35
N ASP A 80 2.63 -1.51 -12.56
CA ASP A 80 3.19 -2.06 -13.79
C ASP A 80 4.47 -1.34 -14.22
N CYS A 81 5.35 -2.08 -14.91
CA CYS A 81 6.47 -1.47 -15.57
C CYS A 81 5.97 -0.54 -16.69
N PRO A 82 6.33 0.76 -16.71
CA PRO A 82 5.75 1.71 -17.67
C PRO A 82 6.24 1.53 -19.12
N ILE A 83 7.11 0.54 -19.37
CA ILE A 83 7.64 0.21 -20.70
C ILE A 83 6.96 -1.03 -21.28
N CYS A 84 6.77 -2.08 -20.48
CA CYS A 84 6.16 -3.33 -20.95
C CYS A 84 4.72 -3.54 -20.47
N MET A 85 4.22 -2.71 -19.56
CA MET A 85 2.90 -2.83 -18.95
C MET A 85 2.65 -4.19 -18.27
N ILE A 86 3.73 -4.81 -17.79
CA ILE A 86 3.70 -6.05 -17.02
C ILE A 86 3.93 -5.70 -15.55
N PRO A 87 3.18 -6.29 -14.60
CA PRO A 87 3.35 -6.08 -13.17
C PRO A 87 4.81 -6.15 -12.73
N LEU A 88 5.25 -5.22 -11.88
CA LEU A 88 6.60 -5.25 -11.34
C LEU A 88 6.73 -6.37 -10.29
N PRO A 89 7.86 -7.12 -10.27
CA PRO A 89 8.08 -8.11 -9.23
C PRO A 89 8.26 -7.45 -7.86
N ILE A 90 7.74 -8.09 -6.81
CA ILE A 90 7.94 -7.66 -5.40
C ILE A 90 9.43 -7.57 -5.05
N ASP A 91 10.25 -8.47 -5.61
CA ASP A 91 11.71 -8.38 -5.42
C ASP A 91 12.25 -7.08 -6.03
N GLN A 92 12.51 -6.10 -5.15
CA GLN A 92 13.05 -4.79 -5.50
C GLN A 92 14.36 -4.89 -6.29
N LYS A 93 15.12 -5.99 -6.17
CA LYS A 93 16.34 -6.22 -6.95
C LYS A 93 16.04 -6.49 -8.42
N LYS A 94 14.79 -6.73 -8.83
CA LYS A 94 14.40 -6.93 -10.23
C LYS A 94 13.95 -5.65 -10.94
N SER A 95 13.99 -4.52 -10.24
CA SER A 95 13.60 -3.21 -10.76
C SER A 95 14.70 -2.18 -10.55
N THR A 96 14.57 -1.02 -11.19
CA THR A 96 15.51 0.10 -11.04
C THR A 96 14.77 1.40 -11.23
N MET A 97 15.02 2.36 -10.33
CA MET A 97 14.51 3.72 -10.44
C MET A 97 15.50 4.61 -11.19
N HIS A 98 15.01 5.47 -12.08
CA HIS A 98 15.84 6.44 -12.79
C HIS A 98 15.67 7.86 -12.20
N SER A 99 16.76 8.45 -11.71
CA SER A 99 16.80 9.79 -11.09
C SER A 99 16.27 10.92 -11.97
N CYS A 100 16.42 10.80 -13.29
CA CYS A 100 15.93 11.80 -14.25
C CYS A 100 14.40 11.95 -14.27
N CYS A 101 13.63 10.92 -13.92
CA CYS A 101 12.16 10.89 -14.03
C CYS A 101 11.43 10.24 -12.84
N SER A 102 12.17 9.76 -11.84
CA SER A 102 11.66 9.01 -10.69
C SER A 102 10.84 7.77 -11.04
N LYS A 103 10.96 7.26 -12.28
CA LYS A 103 10.22 6.06 -12.70
C LYS A 103 11.01 4.81 -12.39
N VAL A 104 10.30 3.85 -11.80
CA VAL A 104 10.76 2.48 -11.60
C VAL A 104 10.45 1.68 -12.86
N ILE A 105 11.45 0.97 -13.38
CA ILE A 105 11.36 0.14 -14.57
C ILE A 105 11.94 -1.24 -14.25
N CYS A 106 11.35 -2.30 -14.80
CA CYS A 106 11.91 -3.64 -14.62
C CYS A 106 13.30 -3.74 -15.26
N LYS A 107 14.19 -4.54 -14.65
CA LYS A 107 15.55 -4.77 -15.17
C LYS A 107 15.56 -5.36 -16.57
N GLY A 108 14.50 -6.10 -16.96
CA GLY A 108 14.34 -6.60 -18.33
C GLY A 108 14.28 -5.48 -19.37
N CYS A 109 13.38 -4.50 -19.18
CA CYS A 109 13.28 -3.35 -20.09
C CYS A 109 14.54 -2.47 -20.06
N ASN A 110 15.15 -2.28 -18.87
CA ASN A 110 16.40 -1.55 -18.77
C ASN A 110 17.55 -2.26 -19.52
N HIS A 111 17.67 -3.58 -19.38
CA HIS A 111 18.65 -4.40 -20.08
C HIS A 111 18.44 -4.37 -21.60
N ALA A 112 17.20 -4.60 -22.06
CA ALA A 112 16.86 -4.53 -23.48
C ALA A 112 17.19 -3.16 -24.10
N ASN A 113 16.96 -2.07 -23.36
CA ASN A 113 17.35 -0.74 -23.80
C ASN A 113 18.87 -0.60 -23.97
N LYS A 114 19.65 -1.07 -22.99
CA LYS A 114 21.12 -1.04 -23.05
C LYS A 114 21.68 -1.87 -24.21
N MET A 115 21.10 -3.04 -24.49
CA MET A 115 21.51 -3.88 -25.61
C MET A 115 21.28 -3.18 -26.95
N ARG A 116 20.07 -2.63 -27.15
CA ARG A 116 19.73 -1.85 -28.37
C ARG A 116 20.67 -0.66 -28.57
N GLU A 117 20.97 0.08 -27.50
CA GLU A 117 21.87 1.24 -27.56
C GLU A 117 23.30 0.82 -27.91
N ALA A 118 23.80 -0.29 -27.34
CA ALA A 118 25.12 -0.82 -27.66
C ALA A 118 25.24 -1.31 -29.11
N GLU A 119 24.25 -2.07 -29.60
CA GLU A 119 24.21 -2.59 -30.97
C GLU A 119 24.11 -1.47 -32.00
N GLY A 120 23.28 -0.46 -31.72
CA GLY A 120 23.09 0.70 -32.58
C GLY A 120 24.18 1.77 -32.46
N ARG A 121 25.13 1.63 -31.52
CA ARG A 121 26.11 2.66 -31.14
C ARG A 121 25.44 4.01 -30.84
N ILE A 122 24.31 3.95 -30.12
CA ILE A 122 23.50 5.09 -29.70
C ILE A 122 23.94 5.52 -28.30
N GLU A 123 23.90 6.82 -28.02
CA GLU A 123 24.13 7.34 -26.66
C GLU A 123 23.17 6.71 -25.65
N GLN A 124 23.69 6.34 -24.47
CA GLN A 124 22.87 5.73 -23.43
C GLN A 124 21.86 6.74 -22.86
N SER A 125 20.61 6.30 -22.75
CA SER A 125 19.51 7.14 -22.32
C SER A 125 18.58 6.42 -21.36
N CYS A 126 17.83 7.19 -20.56
CA CYS A 126 16.76 6.64 -19.75
C CYS A 126 15.73 5.93 -20.65
N PRO A 127 15.37 4.65 -20.37
CA PRO A 127 14.42 3.91 -21.19
C PRO A 127 13.03 4.56 -21.28
N PHE A 128 12.65 5.34 -20.27
CA PHE A 128 11.35 6.00 -20.18
C PHE A 128 11.35 7.42 -20.77
N CYS A 129 12.14 8.34 -20.21
CA CYS A 129 12.09 9.75 -20.64
C CYS A 129 13.12 10.11 -21.72
N ARG A 130 13.94 9.16 -22.17
CA ARG A 130 14.99 9.33 -23.19
C ARG A 130 16.06 10.38 -22.88
N LYS A 131 16.09 10.93 -21.66
CA LYS A 131 17.16 11.82 -21.24
C LYS A 131 18.50 11.05 -21.20
N PRO A 132 19.60 11.61 -21.74
CA PRO A 132 20.91 10.98 -21.67
C PRO A 132 21.28 10.59 -20.24
N THR A 133 21.92 9.43 -20.08
CA THR A 133 22.43 8.99 -18.78
C THR A 133 23.57 9.89 -18.35
N VAL A 134 23.55 10.29 -17.09
CA VAL A 134 24.62 11.10 -16.49
C VAL A 134 25.78 10.21 -16.04
N ALA A 135 26.98 10.78 -15.99
CA ALA A 135 28.21 10.01 -15.79
C ALA A 135 28.56 9.83 -14.31
N THR A 136 28.11 10.76 -13.45
CA THR A 136 28.48 10.74 -12.02
C THR A 136 27.28 10.65 -11.08
N ASP A 137 27.54 10.18 -9.87
CA ASP A 137 26.54 10.08 -8.80
C ASP A 137 26.05 11.49 -8.38
N GLU A 138 26.93 12.50 -8.37
CA GLU A 138 26.54 13.88 -8.05
C GLU A 138 25.52 14.44 -9.05
N GLU A 139 25.61 14.06 -10.33
CA GLU A 139 24.64 14.47 -11.34
C GLU A 139 23.30 13.74 -11.16
N CYS A 140 23.33 12.46 -10.77
CA CYS A 140 22.13 11.72 -10.38
C CYS A 140 21.45 12.36 -9.17
N ASP A 141 22.22 12.79 -8.19
CA ASP A 141 21.74 13.48 -6.99
C ASP A 141 21.10 14.81 -7.33
N LYS A 142 21.74 15.63 -8.18
CA LYS A 142 21.14 16.88 -8.68
C LYS A 142 19.82 16.64 -9.41
N GLN A 143 19.71 15.57 -10.20
CA GLN A 143 18.46 15.25 -10.88
C GLN A 143 17.36 14.85 -9.90
N ARG A 144 17.70 14.06 -8.88
CA ARG A 144 16.76 13.66 -7.83
C ARG A 144 16.31 14.83 -6.97
N MET A 145 17.21 15.75 -6.59
CA MET A 145 16.84 16.97 -5.87
C MET A 145 15.85 17.83 -6.66
N LYS A 146 16.03 17.98 -7.98
CA LYS A 146 15.04 18.67 -8.83
C LYS A 146 13.66 18.00 -8.82
N ARG A 147 13.61 16.67 -8.68
CA ARG A 147 12.35 15.92 -8.56
C ARG A 147 11.71 16.14 -7.19
N ILE A 148 12.51 16.15 -6.13
CA ILE A 148 12.05 16.48 -4.76
C ILE A 148 11.49 17.89 -4.68
N GLU A 149 12.17 18.88 -5.27
CA GLU A 149 11.69 20.27 -5.36
C GLU A 149 10.36 20.38 -6.11
N ALA A 150 10.08 19.44 -7.02
CA ALA A 150 8.82 19.32 -7.75
C ALA A 150 7.78 18.45 -7.03
N ASN A 151 7.96 18.15 -5.74
CA ASN A 151 7.09 17.30 -4.93
C ASN A 151 6.89 15.87 -5.49
N ASP A 152 7.91 15.31 -6.14
CA ASP A 152 7.88 13.92 -6.59
C ASP A 152 8.07 12.97 -5.40
N GLN A 153 6.98 12.30 -5.01
CA GLN A 153 6.92 11.42 -3.86
C GLN A 153 7.92 10.24 -3.92
N ALA A 154 8.17 9.70 -5.12
CA ALA A 154 9.09 8.58 -5.31
C ALA A 154 10.55 9.03 -5.16
N ALA A 155 10.89 10.23 -5.64
CA ALA A 155 12.19 10.85 -5.41
C ALA A 155 12.44 11.13 -3.93
N MET A 156 11.42 11.62 -3.20
CA MET A 156 11.50 11.85 -1.75
C MET A 156 11.75 10.55 -1.00
N CYS A 157 10.97 9.49 -1.29
CA CYS A 157 11.17 8.19 -0.67
C CYS A 157 12.57 7.63 -0.96
N ALA A 158 13.04 7.72 -2.22
CA ALA A 158 14.37 7.27 -2.58
C ALA A 158 15.49 8.06 -1.87
N GLU A 159 15.32 9.36 -1.67
CA GLU A 159 16.25 10.17 -0.88
C GLU A 159 16.23 9.77 0.60
N GLY A 160 15.05 9.48 1.17
CA GLY A 160 14.94 8.92 2.51
C GLY A 160 15.76 7.63 2.68
N VAL A 161 15.66 6.71 1.71
CA VAL A 161 16.48 5.49 1.68
C VAL A 161 17.98 5.80 1.60
N GLN A 162 18.38 6.81 0.82
CA GLN A 162 19.79 7.21 0.75
C GLN A 162 20.30 7.81 2.07
N GLN A 163 19.51 8.65 2.73
CA GLN A 163 19.90 9.26 4.01
C GLN A 163 20.01 8.19 5.11
N SER A 164 19.08 7.23 5.15
CA SER A 164 19.13 6.08 6.05
C SER A 164 20.41 5.26 5.83
N LYS A 165 20.79 4.97 4.58
CA LYS A 165 22.07 4.29 4.25
C LYS A 165 23.31 5.06 4.70
N LYS A 166 23.24 6.39 4.75
CA LYS A 166 24.31 7.28 5.26
C LYS A 166 24.30 7.39 6.80
N GLY A 167 23.32 6.79 7.48
CA GLY A 167 23.13 6.89 8.93
C GLY A 167 22.44 8.18 9.40
N ASP A 168 21.96 9.02 8.48
CA ASP A 168 21.22 10.25 8.81
C ASP A 168 19.72 9.95 8.92
N TYR A 169 19.35 9.26 10.00
CA TYR A 169 17.98 8.82 10.22
C TYR A 169 16.99 9.98 10.44
N ILE A 170 17.45 11.12 10.97
CA ILE A 170 16.57 12.28 11.17
C ILE A 170 16.12 12.84 9.81
N ARG A 171 17.05 12.99 8.86
CA ARG A 171 16.69 13.40 7.50
C ARG A 171 15.90 12.33 6.75
N ALA A 172 16.24 11.06 6.94
CA ALA A 172 15.48 9.96 6.35
C ALA A 172 14.01 10.03 6.78
N PHE A 173 13.76 10.18 8.08
CA PHE A 173 12.43 10.33 8.64
C PHE A 173 11.66 11.47 7.97
N GLN A 174 12.28 12.67 7.90
CA GLN A 174 11.66 13.83 7.26
C GLN A 174 11.28 13.61 5.79
N TYR A 175 12.11 12.91 5.02
CA TYR A 175 11.81 12.59 3.63
C TYR A 175 10.69 11.56 3.51
N PHE A 176 10.68 10.53 4.35
CA PHE A 176 9.61 9.54 4.36
C PHE A 176 8.28 10.16 4.80
N THR A 177 8.26 11.01 5.82
CA THR A 177 7.03 11.73 6.24
C THR A 177 6.44 12.52 5.08
N LYS A 178 7.25 13.34 4.39
CA LYS A 178 6.78 14.12 3.23
C LYS A 178 6.30 13.25 2.08
N ALA A 179 6.99 12.14 1.80
CA ALA A 179 6.58 11.21 0.76
C ALA A 179 5.24 10.52 1.11
N ALA A 180 5.07 10.10 2.36
CA ALA A 180 3.84 9.49 2.87
C ALA A 180 2.66 10.47 2.84
N GLU A 181 2.85 11.73 3.22
CA GLU A 181 1.84 12.80 3.10
C GLU A 181 1.37 13.02 1.65
N LEU A 182 2.21 12.69 0.67
CA LEU A 182 1.87 12.74 -0.76
C LEU A 182 1.28 11.42 -1.30
N GLY A 183 1.10 10.41 -0.44
CA GLY A 183 0.50 9.12 -0.77
C GLY A 183 1.50 8.01 -1.14
N ASN A 184 2.78 8.15 -0.79
CA ASN A 184 3.78 7.12 -1.11
C ASN A 184 3.69 5.93 -0.14
N VAL A 185 3.29 4.78 -0.68
CA VAL A 185 3.10 3.53 0.07
C VAL A 185 4.40 2.98 0.66
N ASP A 186 5.51 3.01 -0.10
CA ASP A 186 6.84 2.59 0.39
C ASP A 186 7.28 3.46 1.58
N ALA A 187 7.01 4.77 1.53
CA ALA A 187 7.38 5.69 2.61
C ALA A 187 6.62 5.39 3.90
N HIS A 188 5.33 5.00 3.82
CA HIS A 188 4.60 4.50 4.98
C HIS A 188 5.27 3.26 5.58
N TYR A 189 5.67 2.29 4.77
CA TYR A 189 6.39 1.11 5.26
C TYR A 189 7.74 1.48 5.92
N GLN A 190 8.49 2.41 5.34
CA GLN A 190 9.74 2.89 5.96
C GLN A 190 9.50 3.62 7.28
N LEU A 191 8.45 4.43 7.41
CA LEU A 191 8.08 5.07 8.66
C LEU A 191 7.73 4.05 9.74
N ALA A 192 6.98 2.99 9.40
CA ALA A 192 6.69 1.91 10.33
C ALA A 192 7.99 1.28 10.88
N VAL A 193 8.93 0.92 9.99
CA VAL A 193 10.24 0.38 10.40
C VAL A 193 10.99 1.35 11.32
N MET A 194 10.95 2.65 11.04
CA MET A 194 11.63 3.64 11.89
C MET A 194 11.01 3.79 13.28
N TYR A 195 9.68 3.67 13.39
CA TYR A 195 8.98 3.67 14.67
C TYR A 195 9.18 2.37 15.46
N ASP A 196 9.34 1.23 14.79
CA ASP A 196 9.68 -0.03 15.46
C ASP A 196 11.13 0.01 15.98
N ASP A 197 12.09 0.40 15.13
CA ASP A 197 13.51 0.43 15.46
C ASP A 197 13.89 1.56 16.43
N GLY A 198 13.19 2.70 16.38
CA GLY A 198 13.58 3.95 17.04
C GLY A 198 14.68 4.72 16.31
N HIS A 199 14.77 4.55 14.99
CA HIS A 199 15.77 5.22 14.16
C HIS A 199 15.30 6.63 13.78
N GLY A 200 15.99 7.66 14.27
CA GLY A 200 15.67 9.07 13.94
C GLY A 200 14.35 9.59 14.55
N VAL A 201 13.62 8.73 15.25
CA VAL A 201 12.37 9.01 15.97
C VAL A 201 12.28 8.10 17.20
N GLU A 202 11.54 8.49 18.23
CA GLU A 202 11.27 7.62 19.38
C GLU A 202 10.38 6.44 18.98
N LYS A 203 10.61 5.27 19.60
CA LYS A 203 9.80 4.08 19.34
C LYS A 203 8.34 4.33 19.70
N ASP A 204 7.43 3.94 18.81
CA ASP A 204 5.99 4.12 19.03
C ASP A 204 5.21 3.05 18.28
N LYS A 205 4.77 2.02 19.02
CA LYS A 205 4.04 0.86 18.46
C LYS A 205 2.72 1.26 17.81
N GLY A 206 2.04 2.28 18.33
CA GLY A 206 0.79 2.76 17.76
C GLY A 206 1.00 3.42 16.39
N LYS A 207 2.05 4.23 16.27
CA LYS A 207 2.41 4.86 14.98
C LYS A 207 2.99 3.87 13.98
N GLU A 208 3.74 2.88 14.45
CA GLU A 208 4.19 1.76 13.63
C GLU A 208 3.00 1.03 12.99
N ILE A 209 2.05 0.56 13.79
CA ILE A 209 0.85 -0.15 13.31
C ILE A 209 0.06 0.73 12.34
N TYR A 210 -0.16 2.00 12.67
CA TYR A 210 -0.83 2.95 11.78
C TYR A 210 -0.15 3.00 10.40
N HIS A 211 1.17 3.15 10.35
CA HIS A 211 1.89 3.21 9.09
C HIS A 211 1.95 1.87 8.34
N LEU A 212 1.98 0.74 9.06
CA LEU A 212 1.81 -0.57 8.44
C LEU A 212 0.42 -0.73 7.80
N GLU A 213 -0.64 -0.26 8.46
CA GLU A 213 -2.00 -0.29 7.92
C GLU A 213 -2.12 0.54 6.65
N GLU A 214 -1.63 1.78 6.66
CA GLU A 214 -1.66 2.65 5.47
C GLU A 214 -0.87 2.02 4.31
N ALA A 215 0.31 1.46 4.59
CA ALA A 215 1.09 0.77 3.57
C ALA A 215 0.37 -0.48 3.03
N ALA A 216 -0.27 -1.25 3.90
CA ALA A 216 -0.98 -2.46 3.53
C ALA A 216 -2.27 -2.19 2.74
N ILE A 217 -3.03 -1.15 3.10
CA ILE A 217 -4.17 -0.62 2.33
C ILE A 217 -3.68 -0.19 0.94
N GLY A 218 -2.51 0.44 0.87
CA GLY A 218 -1.85 0.80 -0.39
C GLY A 218 -1.29 -0.37 -1.19
N GLY A 219 -1.42 -1.62 -0.72
CA GLY A 219 -0.94 -2.81 -1.42
C GLY A 219 0.55 -3.12 -1.22
N HIS A 220 1.12 -2.80 -0.05
CA HIS A 220 2.48 -3.21 0.32
C HIS A 220 2.51 -4.63 0.91
N PRO A 221 3.15 -5.62 0.23
CA PRO A 221 3.12 -7.01 0.67
C PRO A 221 3.86 -7.25 1.99
N ASP A 222 5.04 -6.64 2.19
CA ASP A 222 5.77 -6.81 3.45
C ASP A 222 5.05 -6.14 4.63
N ALA A 223 4.51 -4.92 4.47
CA ALA A 223 3.70 -4.28 5.52
C ALA A 223 2.49 -5.14 5.90
N ARG A 224 1.82 -5.72 4.89
CA ARG A 224 0.71 -6.64 5.11
C ARG A 224 1.14 -7.90 5.85
N PHE A 225 2.28 -8.49 5.49
CA PHE A 225 2.83 -9.65 6.20
C PHE A 225 3.17 -9.32 7.65
N ASN A 226 3.81 -8.17 7.90
CA ASN A 226 4.15 -7.72 9.25
C ASN A 226 2.91 -7.53 10.11
N LEU A 227 1.83 -6.95 9.60
CA LEU A 227 0.54 -6.90 10.32
C LEU A 227 0.01 -8.29 10.66
N GLY A 228 0.23 -9.28 9.80
CA GLY A 228 -0.10 -10.66 10.13
C GLY A 228 0.69 -11.18 11.33
N CYS A 229 1.99 -10.88 11.41
CA CYS A 229 2.83 -11.22 12.56
C CYS A 229 2.40 -10.47 13.83
N GLU A 230 2.05 -9.18 13.72
CA GLU A 230 1.52 -8.41 14.86
C GLU A 230 0.23 -9.00 15.41
N GLU A 231 -0.71 -9.39 14.54
CA GLU A 231 -1.95 -10.02 14.95
C GLU A 231 -1.71 -11.41 15.56
N GLU A 232 -0.73 -12.17 15.03
CA GLU A 232 -0.30 -13.44 15.61
C GLU A 232 0.24 -13.26 17.03
N GLU A 233 1.15 -12.29 17.24
CA GLU A 233 1.74 -11.99 18.55
C GLU A 233 0.68 -11.56 19.56
N ASN A 234 -0.36 -10.85 19.09
CA ASN A 234 -1.51 -10.47 19.90
C ASN A 234 -2.52 -11.62 20.14
N GLY A 235 -2.30 -12.80 19.54
CA GLY A 235 -3.17 -13.97 19.67
C GLY A 235 -4.38 -13.98 18.73
N ASN A 236 -4.48 -13.02 17.82
CA ASN A 236 -5.58 -12.86 16.85
C ASN A 236 -5.30 -13.67 15.56
N ILE A 237 -5.17 -14.99 15.70
CA ILE A 237 -4.77 -15.88 14.59
C ILE A 237 -5.67 -15.74 13.36
N GLU A 238 -6.98 -15.53 13.53
CA GLU A 238 -7.90 -15.33 12.42
C GLU A 238 -7.56 -14.08 11.58
N LYS A 239 -7.22 -12.96 12.24
CA LYS A 239 -6.79 -11.72 11.55
C LYS A 239 -5.43 -11.91 10.90
N ALA A 240 -4.50 -12.58 11.59
CA ALA A 240 -3.18 -12.92 11.06
C ALA A 240 -3.27 -13.69 9.73
N VAL A 241 -4.08 -14.75 9.71
CA VAL A 241 -4.33 -15.56 8.51
C VAL A 241 -4.92 -14.72 7.37
N LYS A 242 -5.89 -13.83 7.65
CA LYS A 242 -6.45 -12.93 6.63
C LYS A 242 -5.36 -12.04 6.00
N HIS A 243 -4.48 -11.44 6.81
CA HIS A 243 -3.36 -10.65 6.31
C HIS A 243 -2.39 -11.45 5.45
N TRP A 244 -2.03 -12.66 5.88
CA TRP A 244 -1.15 -13.54 5.11
C TRP A 244 -1.78 -14.03 3.82
N ILE A 245 -3.10 -14.30 3.78
CA ILE A 245 -3.80 -14.63 2.52
C ILE A 245 -3.68 -13.47 1.53
N ILE A 246 -3.96 -12.23 1.95
CA ILE A 246 -3.91 -11.04 1.07
C ILE A 246 -2.49 -10.79 0.56
N SER A 247 -1.47 -10.89 1.40
CA SER A 247 -0.07 -10.72 0.95
C SER A 247 0.41 -11.90 0.10
N ALA A 248 -0.08 -13.12 0.35
CA ALA A 248 0.22 -14.27 -0.48
C ALA A 248 -0.36 -14.13 -1.90
N THR A 249 -1.58 -13.61 -2.07
CA THR A 249 -2.18 -13.39 -3.40
C THR A 249 -1.41 -12.35 -4.22
N GLN A 250 -0.60 -11.50 -3.58
CA GLN A 250 0.32 -10.57 -4.23
C GLN A 250 1.65 -11.22 -4.66
N GLY A 251 1.92 -12.47 -4.28
CA GLY A 251 3.17 -13.17 -4.57
C GLY A 251 4.18 -13.17 -3.42
N HIS A 252 3.78 -12.84 -2.18
CA HIS A 252 4.71 -12.80 -1.05
C HIS A 252 5.02 -14.20 -0.47
N ASP A 253 6.27 -14.63 -0.61
CA ASP A 253 6.71 -15.99 -0.26
C ASP A 253 6.64 -16.31 1.24
N LYS A 254 6.97 -15.34 2.12
CA LYS A 254 6.93 -15.60 3.56
C LYS A 254 5.50 -15.80 4.06
N SER A 255 4.53 -15.13 3.44
CA SER A 255 3.11 -15.33 3.77
C SER A 255 2.63 -16.73 3.43
N ILE A 256 3.02 -17.27 2.27
CA ILE A 256 2.74 -18.69 1.94
C ILE A 256 3.36 -19.63 2.98
N LYS A 257 4.60 -19.38 3.40
CA LYS A 257 5.25 -20.20 4.43
C LYS A 257 4.52 -20.14 5.77
N ALA A 258 4.06 -18.95 6.18
CA ALA A 258 3.24 -18.78 7.38
C ALA A 258 1.94 -19.58 7.27
N LEU A 259 1.19 -19.41 6.17
CA LEU A 259 -0.06 -20.15 5.93
C LEU A 259 0.14 -21.68 5.94
N MET A 260 1.25 -22.18 5.39
CA MET A 260 1.58 -23.60 5.44
C MET A 260 1.89 -24.10 6.86
N GLY A 261 2.44 -23.23 7.73
CA GLY A 261 2.62 -23.51 9.16
C GLY A 261 1.27 -23.66 9.85
N TYR A 262 0.42 -22.65 9.72
CA TYR A 262 -0.91 -22.61 10.35
C TYR A 262 -1.92 -23.62 9.79
N PHE A 263 -1.73 -24.09 8.55
CA PHE A 263 -2.45 -25.23 8.01
C PHE A 263 -2.16 -26.53 8.79
N LYS A 264 -0.90 -26.76 9.20
CA LYS A 264 -0.53 -27.96 9.98
C LYS A 264 -1.15 -27.94 11.38
N GLU A 265 -1.38 -26.75 11.92
CA GLU A 265 -1.99 -26.52 13.23
C GLU A 265 -3.53 -26.52 13.17
N GLY A 266 -4.12 -26.54 11.97
CA GLY A 266 -5.57 -26.61 11.77
C GLY A 266 -6.27 -25.25 11.73
N PHE A 267 -5.53 -24.14 11.70
CA PHE A 267 -6.09 -22.78 11.64
C PHE A 267 -6.39 -22.31 10.20
N VAL A 268 -5.85 -22.98 9.19
CA VAL A 268 -6.10 -22.69 7.77
C VAL A 268 -6.74 -23.91 7.14
N SER A 269 -7.82 -23.71 6.37
CA SER A 269 -8.46 -24.81 5.66
C SER A 269 -7.62 -25.25 4.44
N LYS A 270 -7.84 -26.49 3.99
CA LYS A 270 -7.18 -26.99 2.78
C LYS A 270 -7.53 -26.15 1.55
N ASP A 271 -8.78 -25.69 1.45
CA ASP A 271 -9.28 -24.94 0.31
C ASP A 271 -8.69 -23.53 0.29
N ASP A 272 -8.58 -22.88 1.45
CA ASP A 272 -7.95 -21.55 1.58
C ASP A 272 -6.47 -21.60 1.22
N LEU A 273 -5.73 -22.59 1.75
CA LEU A 273 -4.32 -22.74 1.41
C LEU A 273 -4.14 -23.01 -0.09
N ALA A 274 -4.98 -23.86 -0.68
CA ALA A 274 -4.92 -24.16 -2.11
C ALA A 274 -5.27 -22.93 -2.96
N ALA A 275 -6.22 -22.10 -2.54
CA ALA A 275 -6.55 -20.84 -3.21
C ALA A 275 -5.39 -19.84 -3.12
N ALA A 276 -4.81 -19.66 -1.93
CA ALA A 276 -3.67 -18.78 -1.71
C ALA A 276 -2.46 -19.19 -2.56
N LEU A 277 -2.14 -20.50 -2.62
CA LEU A 277 -1.04 -21.02 -3.46
C LEU A 277 -1.27 -20.76 -4.96
N ARG A 278 -2.50 -20.94 -5.46
CA ARG A 278 -2.83 -20.65 -6.86
C ARG A 278 -2.71 -19.16 -7.17
N ALA A 279 -3.23 -18.30 -6.30
CA ALA A 279 -3.17 -16.85 -6.48
C ALA A 279 -1.72 -16.33 -6.41
N HIS A 280 -0.94 -16.82 -5.44
CA HIS A 280 0.49 -16.54 -5.33
C HIS A 280 1.24 -16.89 -6.61
N GLN A 281 1.04 -18.12 -7.12
CA GLN A 281 1.70 -18.57 -8.35
C GLN A 281 1.28 -17.71 -9.56
N ALA A 282 -0.01 -17.36 -9.67
CA ALA A 282 -0.51 -16.49 -10.73
C ALA A 282 0.12 -15.08 -10.67
N ALA A 283 0.25 -14.50 -9.48
CA ALA A 283 0.91 -13.21 -9.29
C ALA A 283 2.39 -13.27 -9.67
N VAL A 284 3.12 -14.32 -9.26
CA VAL A 284 4.52 -14.52 -9.64
C VAL A 284 4.66 -14.69 -11.15
N ASP A 285 3.81 -15.51 -11.77
CA ASP A 285 3.86 -15.77 -13.22
C ASP A 285 3.49 -14.52 -14.05
N ALA A 286 2.57 -13.69 -13.56
CA ALA A 286 2.20 -12.43 -14.19
C ALA A 286 3.39 -11.46 -14.29
N THR A 287 4.46 -11.64 -13.49
CA THR A 287 5.67 -10.82 -13.55
C THR A 287 6.72 -11.34 -14.54
N LYS A 288 6.51 -12.48 -15.20
CA LYS A 288 7.52 -13.04 -16.11
C LYS A 288 7.50 -12.37 -17.48
N SER A 289 8.67 -12.20 -18.09
CA SER A 289 8.78 -11.80 -19.49
C SER A 289 10.11 -12.26 -20.08
N PRO A 290 10.20 -12.48 -21.41
CA PRO A 290 11.44 -12.88 -22.07
C PRO A 290 12.60 -11.91 -21.80
N GLN A 291 12.32 -10.59 -21.73
CA GLN A 291 13.34 -9.59 -21.45
C GLN A 291 13.85 -9.66 -20.00
N ARG A 292 12.98 -9.98 -19.04
CA ARG A 292 13.36 -10.16 -17.63
C ARG A 292 14.23 -11.42 -17.48
N GLU A 293 13.84 -12.51 -18.13
CA GLU A 293 14.63 -13.76 -18.16
C GLU A 293 16.02 -13.55 -18.79
N ALA A 294 16.08 -12.88 -19.95
CA ALA A 294 17.35 -12.55 -20.61
C ALA A 294 18.25 -11.66 -19.72
N ALA A 295 17.67 -10.68 -19.01
CA ALA A 295 18.41 -9.83 -18.09
C ALA A 295 18.97 -10.60 -16.88
N GLU A 296 18.19 -11.55 -16.33
CA GLU A 296 18.65 -12.42 -15.25
C GLU A 296 19.78 -13.35 -15.72
N GLU A 297 19.65 -13.94 -16.91
CA GLU A 297 20.70 -14.79 -17.47
C GLU A 297 21.99 -14.01 -17.72
N TYR A 298 21.89 -12.79 -18.28
CA TYR A 298 23.03 -11.90 -18.44
C TYR A 298 23.71 -11.58 -17.10
N ALA A 299 22.93 -11.33 -16.05
CA ALA A 299 23.45 -11.04 -14.72
C ALA A 299 24.16 -12.25 -14.08
N ARG A 300 23.71 -13.48 -14.34
CA ARG A 300 24.36 -14.71 -13.83
C ARG A 300 25.71 -15.01 -14.50
N ARG A 301 25.94 -14.48 -15.70
CA ARG A 301 27.18 -14.69 -16.47
C ARG A 301 28.30 -13.71 -16.11
N LYS A 302 28.02 -12.71 -15.29
CA LYS A 302 28.97 -11.70 -14.81
C LYS A 302 29.37 -11.97 -13.37
#